data_AF-A0A109W8U0-F1
#
_entry.id   AF-A0A109W8U0-F1
#
_cell.length_a   1.000
_cell.length_b   1.000
_cell.length_c   1.000
_cell.angle_alpha   90.00
_cell.angle_beta   90.00
_cell.angle_gamma   90.00
#
_symmetry.space_group_name_H-M   'P 1'
#
loop_
_entity.id
_entity.type
_entity.pdbx_description
1 polymer ?
#
loop_
_entity_poly.entity_id
_entity_poly.type
_entity_poly.pdbx_seq_one_letter_code
_entity_poly.pdbx_strand_id
1 'polypeptide(L)'
;MFNDSFIWGRLFIPLIMIFVLGLMVFVHRRQVFKYLYIVNIFLYLVAIITYFILENHPVGQPFPYPWMIVIPFVWAISIFLAFGLSFASLSAFVIEQAQRHIWARIIIGLVVLAIMIAIAIGIYYFIEIIRVIGYF
;
A
#
# COMPACT_ATOMS: atom_id res chain seq x y z
N MET A 1 -4.24 -19.70 -8.91
CA MET A 1 -3.48 -19.22 -7.72
C MET A 1 -1.97 -19.08 -7.95
N PHE A 2 -1.13 -20.13 -7.97
CA PHE A 2 0.34 -19.95 -8.09
C PHE A 2 0.86 -19.49 -9.47
N ASN A 3 -0.03 -19.35 -10.46
CA ASN A 3 0.33 -18.94 -11.83
C ASN A 3 -0.14 -17.52 -12.19
N ASP A 4 -0.77 -16.78 -11.25
CA ASP A 4 -1.09 -15.35 -11.45
C ASP A 4 0.19 -14.53 -11.19
N SER A 5 0.79 -14.01 -12.27
CA SER A 5 2.00 -13.17 -12.21
C SER A 5 1.85 -11.94 -11.32
N PHE A 6 0.61 -11.53 -11.01
CA PHE A 6 0.28 -10.36 -10.22
C PHE A 6 -0.25 -10.68 -8.80
N ILE A 7 -0.20 -11.94 -8.37
CA ILE A 7 -0.69 -12.37 -7.03
C ILE A 7 -0.02 -11.59 -5.89
N TRP A 8 1.25 -11.21 -6.07
CA TRP A 8 2.00 -10.36 -5.16
C TRP A 8 1.28 -9.04 -4.86
N GLY A 9 0.87 -8.32 -5.91
CA GLY A 9 0.20 -7.02 -5.76
C GLY A 9 -1.25 -7.13 -5.31
N ARG A 10 -1.96 -8.17 -5.75
CA ARG A 10 -3.41 -8.29 -5.55
C ARG A 10 -3.79 -8.92 -4.21
N LEU A 11 -2.90 -9.72 -3.61
CA LEU A 11 -3.20 -10.49 -2.40
C LEU A 11 -2.15 -10.29 -1.30
N PHE A 12 -0.87 -10.49 -1.60
CA PHE A 12 0.18 -10.44 -0.57
C PHE A 12 0.39 -9.04 0.00
N ILE A 13 0.44 -8.00 -0.85
CA ILE A 13 0.57 -6.61 -0.38
C ILE A 13 -0.63 -6.20 0.51
N PRO A 14 -1.90 -6.41 0.10
CA PRO A 14 -3.05 -6.20 0.97
C PRO A 14 -2.98 -6.94 2.31
N LEU A 15 -2.56 -8.21 2.33
CA LEU A 15 -2.44 -8.99 3.57
C LEU A 15 -1.37 -8.42 4.52
N ILE A 16 -0.20 -8.06 4.00
CA ILE A 16 0.86 -7.42 4.78
C ILE A 16 0.34 -6.09 5.36
N MET A 17 -0.37 -5.30 4.56
CA MET A 17 -0.91 -4.02 5.01
C MET A 17 -1.99 -4.19 6.08
N ILE A 18 -2.88 -5.19 5.97
CA ILE A 18 -3.83 -5.51 7.05
C ILE A 18 -3.09 -5.82 8.35
N PHE A 19 -2.02 -6.62 8.29
CA PHE A 19 -1.22 -6.95 9.48
C PHE A 19 -0.58 -5.70 10.11
N VAL A 20 0.04 -4.85 9.29
CA VAL A 20 0.66 -3.59 9.72
C VAL A 20 -0.38 -2.65 10.34
N LEU A 21 -1.53 -2.45 9.68
CA LEU A 21 -2.63 -1.62 10.18
C LEU A 21 -3.20 -2.18 11.50
N GLY A 22 -3.32 -3.49 11.62
CA GLY A 22 -3.76 -4.14 12.86
C GLY A 22 -2.80 -3.88 14.03
N LEU A 23 -1.49 -3.94 13.78
CA LEU A 23 -0.48 -3.58 14.77
C LEU A 23 -0.56 -2.09 15.15
N MET A 24 -0.80 -1.21 14.18
CA MET A 24 -1.01 0.21 14.43
C MET A 24 -2.26 0.45 15.29
N VAL A 25 -3.38 -0.23 15.04
CA VAL A 25 -4.60 -0.12 15.89
C VAL A 25 -4.30 -0.47 17.35
N PHE A 26 -3.47 -1.48 17.59
CA PHE A 26 -3.09 -1.90 18.95
C PHE A 26 -2.22 -0.86 19.66
N VAL A 27 -1.18 -0.37 18.99
CA VAL A 27 -0.19 0.57 19.57
C VAL A 27 -0.77 1.97 19.74
N HIS A 28 -1.61 2.40 18.81
CA HIS A 28 -2.05 3.78 18.73
C HIS A 28 -3.11 4.07 19.80
N ARG A 29 -2.98 5.16 20.56
CA ARG A 29 -3.86 5.42 21.71
C ARG A 29 -5.09 6.26 21.33
N ARG A 30 -4.98 7.10 20.30
CA ARG A 30 -6.03 8.05 19.92
C ARG A 30 -7.13 7.37 19.10
N GLN A 31 -8.37 7.46 19.58
CA GLN A 31 -9.53 6.75 19.01
C GLN A 31 -9.81 7.12 17.55
N VAL A 32 -9.62 8.39 17.17
CA VAL A 32 -9.92 8.89 15.82
C VAL A 32 -9.09 8.18 14.75
N PHE A 33 -7.79 7.96 14.99
CA PHE A 33 -6.92 7.28 14.03
C PHE A 33 -7.14 5.77 13.99
N LYS A 34 -7.64 5.16 15.07
CA LYS A 34 -8.06 3.75 15.05
C LYS A 34 -9.17 3.50 14.04
N TYR A 35 -10.16 4.40 13.96
CA TYR A 35 -11.23 4.28 12.96
C TYR A 35 -10.69 4.36 11.53
N LEU A 36 -9.70 5.23 11.29
CA LEU A 36 -9.04 5.33 10.00
C LEU A 36 -8.35 4.01 9.61
N TYR A 37 -7.65 3.36 10.54
CA TYR A 37 -7.03 2.05 10.30
C TYR A 37 -8.05 0.93 10.10
N ILE A 38 -9.13 0.90 10.90
CA ILE A 38 -10.18 -0.12 10.80
C ILE A 38 -10.91 -0.02 9.46
N VAL A 39 -11.27 1.19 9.01
CA VAL A 39 -11.88 1.41 7.69
C VAL A 39 -10.93 0.94 6.59
N ASN A 40 -9.63 1.22 6.73
CA ASN A 40 -8.64 0.80 5.74
C ASN A 40 -8.47 -0.73 5.69
N ILE A 41 -8.44 -1.41 6.84
CA ILE A 41 -8.46 -2.88 6.93
C ILE A 41 -9.73 -3.44 6.25
N PHE A 42 -10.89 -2.83 6.50
CA PHE A 42 -12.14 -3.24 5.89
C PHE A 42 -12.09 -3.14 4.36
N LEU A 43 -11.53 -2.06 3.81
CA LEU A 43 -11.37 -1.91 2.35
C LEU A 43 -10.43 -2.97 1.76
N TYR A 44 -9.33 -3.29 2.44
CA TYR A 44 -8.45 -4.38 2.00
C TYR A 44 -9.14 -5.74 2.06
N LEU A 45 -9.97 -6.01 3.08
CA LEU A 45 -10.76 -7.24 3.14
C LEU A 45 -11.76 -7.34 1.99
N VAL A 46 -12.48 -6.25 1.69
CA VAL A 46 -13.40 -6.19 0.53
C VAL A 46 -12.64 -6.43 -0.78
N ALA A 47 -11.46 -5.84 -0.95
CA ALA A 47 -10.61 -6.07 -2.11
C ALA A 47 -10.14 -7.54 -2.22
N ILE A 48 -9.74 -8.17 -1.12
CA ILE A 48 -9.33 -9.59 -1.14
C ILE A 48 -10.51 -10.50 -1.50
N ILE A 49 -11.68 -10.29 -0.89
CA ILE A 49 -12.88 -11.12 -1.16
C ILE A 49 -13.30 -10.98 -2.62
N THR A 50 -13.38 -9.75 -3.14
CA THR A 50 -13.75 -9.50 -4.54
C THR A 50 -12.71 -10.03 -5.52
N TYR A 51 -11.41 -9.98 -5.18
CA TYR A 51 -10.35 -10.63 -5.96
C TYR A 51 -10.59 -12.14 -6.09
N PHE A 52 -10.89 -12.82 -4.97
CA PHE A 52 -11.19 -14.25 -5.00
C PHE A 52 -12.41 -14.59 -5.85
N ILE A 53 -13.45 -13.74 -5.85
CA ILE A 53 -14.62 -13.97 -6.71
C ILE A 53 -14.25 -13.84 -8.19
N LEU A 54 -13.40 -12.87 -8.55
CA LEU A 54 -12.96 -12.65 -9.93
C LEU A 54 -12.02 -13.76 -10.42
N GLU A 55 -11.07 -14.21 -9.60
CA GLU A 55 -10.13 -15.28 -9.96
C GLU A 55 -10.85 -16.63 -10.18
N ASN A 56 -11.91 -16.90 -9.43
CA ASN A 56 -12.71 -18.12 -9.57
C ASN A 56 -13.72 -18.05 -10.74
N HIS A 57 -13.88 -16.89 -11.38
CA HIS A 57 -14.78 -16.73 -12.52
C HIS A 57 -14.04 -16.99 -13.84
N PRO A 58 -14.52 -17.89 -14.71
CA PRO A 58 -13.84 -18.24 -15.95
C PRO A 58 -13.77 -17.06 -16.93
N VAL A 59 -12.56 -16.75 -17.38
CA VAL A 59 -12.28 -15.65 -18.31
C VAL A 59 -13.07 -15.82 -19.61
N GLY A 60 -13.80 -14.78 -20.02
CA GLY A 60 -14.55 -14.76 -21.27
C GLY A 60 -15.97 -15.32 -21.18
N GLN A 61 -16.41 -15.79 -20.02
CA GLN A 61 -17.82 -16.14 -19.79
C GLN A 61 -18.60 -14.93 -19.25
N PRO A 62 -19.91 -14.84 -19.53
CA PRO A 62 -20.75 -13.86 -18.85
C PRO A 62 -20.86 -14.21 -17.36
N PHE A 63 -21.03 -13.19 -16.53
CA PHE A 63 -21.32 -13.42 -15.12
C PHE A 63 -22.70 -14.10 -14.97
N PRO A 64 -22.84 -15.09 -14.06
CA PRO A 64 -24.10 -15.82 -13.88
C PRO A 64 -25.22 -14.94 -13.34
N TYR A 65 -24.89 -13.82 -12.66
CA TYR A 65 -25.87 -12.88 -12.14
C TYR A 65 -25.56 -11.44 -12.57
N PRO A 66 -26.58 -10.62 -12.90
CA PRO A 66 -26.38 -9.24 -13.37
C PRO A 66 -25.59 -8.35 -12.40
N TRP A 67 -25.75 -8.54 -11.09
CA TRP A 67 -25.08 -7.74 -10.07
C TRP A 67 -23.56 -7.98 -10.01
N MET A 68 -23.07 -9.13 -10.50
CA MET A 68 -21.65 -9.47 -10.48
C MET A 68 -20.80 -8.61 -11.43
N ILE A 69 -21.45 -7.95 -12.40
CA ILE A 69 -20.81 -6.95 -13.29
C ILE A 69 -20.15 -5.83 -12.47
N VAL A 70 -20.64 -5.57 -11.25
CA VAL A 70 -20.12 -4.51 -10.39
C VAL A 70 -18.86 -4.95 -9.62
N ILE A 71 -18.59 -6.25 -9.48
CA ILE A 71 -17.49 -6.80 -8.66
C ILE A 71 -16.10 -6.28 -9.09
N PRO A 72 -15.72 -6.24 -10.38
CA PRO A 72 -14.45 -5.66 -10.80
C PRO A 72 -14.28 -4.19 -10.37
N PHE A 73 -15.37 -3.42 -10.39
CA PHE A 73 -15.36 -2.02 -9.98
C PHE A 73 -15.23 -1.88 -8.46
N VAL A 74 -15.94 -2.71 -7.68
CA VAL A 74 -15.79 -2.76 -6.22
C VAL A 74 -14.35 -3.10 -5.85
N TRP A 75 -13.76 -4.10 -6.51
CA TRP A 75 -12.37 -4.48 -6.30
C TRP A 75 -11.41 -3.31 -6.58
N ALA A 76 -11.52 -2.68 -7.75
CA ALA A 76 -10.66 -1.58 -8.17
C ALA A 76 -10.78 -0.35 -7.26
N ILE A 77 -12.00 0.05 -6.90
CA ILE A 77 -12.25 1.19 -6.02
C ILE A 77 -11.71 0.89 -4.61
N SER A 78 -11.97 -0.32 -4.09
CA SER A 78 -11.52 -0.70 -2.74
C SER A 78 -10.01 -0.72 -2.63
N ILE A 79 -9.31 -1.30 -3.61
CA ILE A 79 -7.84 -1.36 -3.57
C ILE A 79 -7.23 0.03 -3.74
N PHE A 80 -7.76 0.86 -4.63
CA PHE A 80 -7.28 2.22 -4.83
C PHE A 80 -7.45 3.08 -3.57
N LEU A 81 -8.65 3.04 -2.96
CA LEU A 81 -8.92 3.77 -1.72
C LEU A 81 -8.09 3.23 -0.56
N ALA A 82 -7.95 1.91 -0.41
CA ALA A 82 -7.16 1.30 0.66
C ALA A 82 -5.68 1.71 0.55
N PHE A 83 -5.11 1.75 -0.65
CA PHE A 83 -3.75 2.22 -0.86
C PHE A 83 -3.60 3.71 -0.49
N GLY A 84 -4.50 4.57 -0.96
CA GLY A 84 -4.47 6.00 -0.61
C GLY A 84 -4.60 6.24 0.90
N LEU A 85 -5.54 5.55 1.54
CA LEU A 85 -5.75 5.60 2.98
C LEU A 85 -4.56 5.03 3.76
N SER A 86 -3.83 4.08 3.21
CA SER A 86 -2.63 3.52 3.84
C SER A 86 -1.49 4.52 3.93
N PHE A 87 -1.29 5.35 2.89
CA PHE A 87 -0.33 6.45 2.98
C PHE A 87 -0.75 7.43 4.09
N ALA A 88 -2.01 7.84 4.13
CA ALA A 88 -2.52 8.71 5.18
C ALA A 88 -2.39 8.06 6.58
N SER A 89 -2.66 6.76 6.71
CA SER A 89 -2.55 5.98 7.93
C SER A 89 -1.13 5.97 8.46
N LEU A 90 -0.17 5.66 7.58
CA LEU A 90 1.25 5.60 7.89
C LEU A 90 1.79 6.98 8.27
N SER A 91 1.49 8.01 7.50
CA SER A 91 1.91 9.38 7.81
C SER A 91 1.37 9.85 9.15
N ALA A 92 0.09 9.62 9.43
CA ALA A 92 -0.52 9.97 10.71
C ALA A 92 0.14 9.22 11.89
N PHE A 93 0.39 7.91 11.72
CA PHE A 93 1.06 7.10 12.74
C PHE A 93 2.48 7.61 13.02
N VAL A 94 3.25 7.88 11.96
CA VAL A 94 4.62 8.39 12.04
C VAL A 94 4.65 9.76 12.71
N ILE A 95 3.74 10.68 12.34
CA ILE A 95 3.64 12.01 12.94
C ILE A 95 3.30 11.92 14.43
N GLU A 96 2.32 11.08 14.83
CA GLU A 96 1.97 10.92 16.25
C GLU A 96 3.16 10.36 17.05
N GLN A 97 3.84 9.34 16.50
CA GLN A 97 5.00 8.73 17.17
C GLN A 97 6.17 9.72 17.25
N ALA A 98 6.39 10.54 16.21
CA ALA A 98 7.39 11.61 16.21
C ALA A 98 7.07 12.68 17.25
N GLN A 99 5.81 13.09 17.40
CA GLN A 99 5.47 14.12 18.37
C GLN A 99 5.72 13.67 19.80
N ARG A 100 5.53 12.38 20.08
CA ARG A 100 5.55 11.83 21.44
C ARG A 100 6.89 11.24 21.87
N HIS A 101 7.65 10.66 20.95
CA HIS A 101 8.91 9.97 21.24
C HIS A 101 10.07 10.60 20.48
N ILE A 102 11.06 11.11 21.20
CA ILE A 102 12.27 11.74 20.64
C ILE A 102 13.01 10.76 19.71
N TRP A 103 13.08 9.47 20.07
CA TRP A 103 13.66 8.42 19.24
C TRP A 103 12.98 8.28 17.87
N ALA A 104 11.66 8.45 17.80
CA ALA A 104 10.94 8.37 16.52
C ALA A 104 11.25 9.57 15.61
N ARG A 105 11.45 10.77 16.17
CA ARG A 105 11.94 11.93 15.38
C ARG A 105 13.32 11.67 14.80
N ILE A 106 14.21 11.08 15.60
CA ILE A 106 15.57 10.74 15.16
C ILE A 106 15.51 9.73 14.02
N ILE A 107 14.68 8.68 14.13
CA ILE A 107 14.49 7.68 13.06
C ILE A 107 13.94 8.33 11.79
N ILE A 108 12.91 9.17 11.89
CA ILE A 108 12.34 9.87 10.73
C ILE A 108 13.39 10.76 10.06
N GLY A 109 14.14 11.53 10.84
CA GLY A 109 15.23 12.34 10.33
C GLY A 109 16.29 11.51 9.59
N LEU A 110 16.67 10.36 10.15
CA LEU A 110 17.64 9.45 9.55
C LEU A 110 17.12 8.82 8.25
N VAL A 111 15.85 8.40 8.21
CA VAL A 111 15.20 7.89 6.99
C VAL A 111 15.16 8.95 5.89
N VAL A 112 14.77 10.18 6.21
CA VAL A 112 14.74 11.29 5.25
C VAL A 112 16.16 11.57 4.71
N LEU A 113 17.16 11.56 5.59
CA LEU A 113 18.55 11.78 5.21
C LEU A 113 19.08 10.65 4.30
N ALA A 114 18.75 9.40 4.60
CA ALA A 114 19.09 8.26 3.77
C ALA A 114 18.43 8.33 2.38
N ILE A 115 17.16 8.76 2.30
CA ILE A 115 16.47 8.99 1.03
C ILE A 115 17.17 10.08 0.22
N MET A 116 17.58 11.20 0.85
CA MET A 116 18.33 12.25 0.16
C MET A 116 19.67 11.75 -0.39
N ILE A 117 20.41 10.95 0.38
CA ILE A 117 21.66 10.34 -0.08
C ILE A 117 21.39 9.39 -1.25
N ALA A 118 20.36 8.54 -1.16
CA ALA A 118 20.00 7.62 -2.24
C ALA A 118 19.62 8.35 -3.54
N ILE A 119 18.89 9.47 -3.44
CA ILE A 119 18.57 10.32 -4.58
C ILE A 119 19.84 10.94 -5.17
N ALA A 120 20.74 11.46 -4.35
CA ALA A 120 22.01 12.02 -4.81
C ALA A 120 22.87 10.99 -5.55
N ILE A 121 22.96 9.77 -5.00
CA ILE A 121 23.65 8.63 -5.64
C ILE A 121 22.95 8.25 -6.95
N GLY A 122 21.62 8.19 -6.97
CA GLY A 122 20.84 7.90 -8.17
C GLY A 122 21.08 8.93 -9.28
N ILE A 123 21.11 10.22 -8.94
CA ILE A 123 21.44 11.30 -9.89
C ILE A 123 22.87 11.15 -10.41
N TYR A 124 23.83 10.85 -9.54
CA TYR A 124 25.22 10.61 -9.94
C TYR A 124 25.34 9.47 -10.96
N TYR A 125 24.75 8.31 -10.66
CA TYR A 125 24.74 7.17 -11.60
C TYR A 125 23.98 7.48 -12.89
N PHE A 126 22.89 8.24 -12.81
CA PHE A 126 22.14 8.66 -13.99
C PHE A 126 22.98 9.54 -14.92
N ILE A 127 23.73 10.50 -14.37
CA ILE A 127 24.68 11.33 -15.14
C ILE A 127 25.80 10.47 -15.73
N GLU A 128 26.34 9.51 -14.98
CA GLU A 128 27.42 8.64 -15.44
C GLU A 128 26.95 7.70 -16.56
N ILE A 129 25.73 7.17 -16.48
CA ILE A 129 25.11 6.37 -17.55
C ILE A 129 24.92 7.21 -18.82
N ILE A 130 24.43 8.45 -18.70
CA ILE A 130 24.31 9.37 -19.85
C ILE A 130 25.69 9.60 -20.49
N ARG A 131 26.72 9.80 -19.68
CA ARG A 131 28.10 10.01 -20.15
C ARG A 131 28.66 8.80 -20.90
N VAL A 132 28.31 7.58 -20.47
CA VAL A 132 28.78 6.33 -21.08
C VAL A 132 28.01 5.97 -22.35
N ILE A 133 26.70 6.28 -22.42
CA ILE A 133 25.82 5.89 -23.54
C ILE A 133 25.94 6.83 -24.76
N GLY A 134 26.30 8.10 -24.59
CA GLY A 134 26.72 8.93 -25.73
C GLY A 134 26.43 10.42 -25.61
N TYR A 135 27.31 11.18 -26.26
CA TYR A 135 27.34 12.63 -26.46
C TYR A 135 27.96 13.46 -25.31
N PHE A 136 29.26 13.23 -25.02
CA PHE A 136 30.31 14.26 -25.02
C PHE A 136 31.69 13.60 -25.10
#